data_AF-A0A6B3G7Q3-F1
#
_entry.id   AF-A0A6B3G7Q3-F1
#
_cell.length_a   1.000
_cell.length_b   1.000
_cell.length_c   1.000
_cell.angle_alpha   90.00
_cell.angle_beta   90.00
_cell.angle_gamma   90.00
#
_symmetry.space_group_name_H-M   'P 1'
#
loop_
_entity.id
_entity.type
_entity.pdbx_description
1 polymer ?
#
loop_
_entity_poly.entity_id
_entity_poly.type
_entity_poly.pdbx_seq_one_letter_code
_entity_poly.pdbx_strand_id
1 'polypeptide(L)'
;LHRRSLAAFGYGPKTLARILRLQRALALVRTGLPYAEAACAAGCTDQAHLAREMRDLAGTTLGAYFAAGEAAANNDTPHPSGSSTTA
;
A
#
# COMPACT_ATOMS: atom_id res chain seq x y z
N LEU A 1 23.68 -6.15 -12.43
CA LEU A 1 22.49 -5.41 -11.94
C LEU A 1 22.79 -4.47 -10.78
N HIS A 2 23.55 -4.90 -9.76
CA HIS A 2 23.82 -4.15 -8.53
C HIS A 2 24.27 -2.67 -8.73
N ARG A 3 25.35 -2.43 -9.50
CA ARG A 3 25.84 -1.07 -9.79
C ARG A 3 24.80 -0.17 -10.44
N ARG A 4 23.94 -0.72 -11.31
CA ARG A 4 22.86 0.03 -11.95
C ARG A 4 21.77 0.42 -10.96
N SER A 5 21.36 -0.50 -10.07
CA SER A 5 20.35 -0.21 -9.05
C SER A 5 20.81 0.85 -8.05
N LEU A 6 22.06 0.74 -7.57
CA LEU A 6 22.63 1.75 -6.67
C LEU A 6 22.68 3.13 -7.32
N ALA A 7 23.16 3.21 -8.57
CA ALA A 7 23.25 4.48 -9.29
C ALA A 7 21.87 5.11 -9.54
N ALA A 8 20.84 4.30 -9.80
CA ALA A 8 19.51 4.81 -10.13
C ALA A 8 18.62 5.10 -8.92
N PHE A 9 18.73 4.31 -7.85
CA PHE A 9 17.77 4.31 -6.74
C PHE A 9 18.40 4.51 -5.36
N GLY A 10 19.73 4.45 -5.24
CA GLY A 10 20.43 4.52 -3.95
C GLY A 10 20.40 3.23 -3.13
N TYR A 11 19.81 2.14 -3.65
CA TYR A 11 19.78 0.83 -3.00
C TYR A 11 20.00 -0.33 -3.97
N GLY A 12 20.36 -1.49 -3.42
CA GLY A 12 20.63 -2.70 -4.19
C GLY A 12 19.36 -3.34 -4.80
N PRO A 13 19.54 -4.23 -5.80
CA PRO A 13 18.43 -4.87 -6.52
C PRO A 13 17.52 -5.71 -5.60
N LYS A 14 18.05 -6.20 -4.47
CA LYS A 14 17.23 -6.90 -3.46
C LYS A 14 16.19 -5.96 -2.85
N THR A 15 16.58 -4.76 -2.44
CA THR A 15 15.64 -3.76 -1.90
C THR A 15 14.62 -3.34 -2.95
N LEU A 16 15.07 -3.15 -4.20
CA LEU A 16 14.16 -2.86 -5.31
C LEU A 16 13.10 -3.97 -5.49
N ALA A 17 13.53 -5.24 -5.49
CA ALA A 17 12.61 -6.37 -5.60
C ALA A 17 11.57 -6.39 -4.47
N ARG A 18 11.99 -6.11 -3.23
CA ARG A 18 11.06 -5.99 -2.07
C ARG A 18 10.02 -4.89 -2.28
N ILE A 19 10.47 -3.70 -2.72
CA ILE A 19 9.59 -2.57 -2.99
C ILE A 19 8.56 -2.91 -4.08
N LEU A 20 9.02 -3.51 -5.18
CA LEU A 20 8.14 -3.88 -6.29
C LEU A 20 7.12 -4.95 -5.89
N ARG A 21 7.51 -5.94 -5.06
CA ARG A 21 6.56 -6.92 -4.50
C ARG A 21 5.51 -6.25 -3.63
N LEU A 22 5.93 -5.38 -2.70
CA LEU A 22 5.00 -4.66 -1.83
C LEU A 22 4.01 -3.82 -2.66
N GLN A 23 4.50 -3.05 -3.64
CA GLN A 23 3.65 -2.25 -4.53
C GLN A 23 2.64 -3.11 -5.29
N ARG A 24 3.07 -4.26 -5.82
CA ARG A 24 2.18 -5.21 -6.52
C ARG A 24 1.12 -5.78 -5.58
N ALA A 25 1.50 -6.19 -4.37
CA ALA A 25 0.57 -6.70 -3.37
C ALA A 25 -0.48 -5.66 -3.00
N LEU A 26 -0.06 -4.41 -2.74
CA LEU A 26 -0.99 -3.31 -2.43
C LEU A 26 -1.96 -3.03 -3.58
N ALA A 27 -1.50 -3.11 -4.83
CA ALA A 27 -2.37 -2.97 -5.99
C ALA A 27 -3.44 -4.07 -6.08
N LEU A 28 -3.09 -5.32 -5.79
CA LEU A 28 -4.02 -6.45 -5.77
C LEU A 28 -5.00 -6.38 -4.60
N VAL A 29 -4.55 -5.96 -3.42
CA VAL A 29 -5.45 -5.78 -2.28
C VAL A 29 -6.49 -4.70 -2.56
N ARG A 30 -6.12 -3.60 -3.24
CA ARG A 30 -7.07 -2.57 -3.67
C ARG A 30 -8.15 -3.09 -4.63
N THR A 31 -7.90 -4.18 -5.35
CA THR A 31 -8.93 -4.80 -6.20
C THR A 31 -9.83 -5.76 -5.44
N GLY A 32 -9.70 -5.83 -4.10
CA GLY A 32 -10.48 -6.71 -3.22
C GLY A 32 -9.86 -8.09 -2.98
N LEU A 33 -8.64 -8.34 -3.45
CA LEU A 33 -8.00 -9.65 -3.25
C LEU A 33 -7.61 -9.85 -1.78
N PRO A 34 -7.89 -11.03 -1.18
CA PRO A 34 -7.46 -11.33 0.19
C PRO A 34 -5.95 -11.24 0.36
N TYR A 35 -5.48 -10.84 1.55
CA TYR A 35 -4.05 -10.55 1.78
C TYR A 35 -3.13 -11.74 1.50
N ALA A 36 -3.56 -12.97 1.83
CA ALA A 36 -2.79 -14.17 1.57
C ALA A 36 -2.64 -14.45 0.06
N GLU A 37 -3.72 -14.30 -0.71
CA GLU A 37 -3.71 -14.47 -2.15
C GLU A 37 -2.89 -13.37 -2.84
N ALA A 38 -3.04 -12.11 -2.40
CA ALA A 38 -2.25 -10.99 -2.88
C ALA A 38 -0.75 -11.15 -2.60
N ALA A 39 -0.39 -11.70 -1.44
CA ALA A 39 0.99 -12.01 -1.09
C ALA A 39 1.60 -13.03 -2.07
N CYS A 40 0.92 -14.16 -2.29
CA CYS A 40 1.37 -15.19 -3.22
C CYS A 40 1.47 -14.64 -4.66
N ALA A 41 0.45 -13.93 -5.13
CA ALA A 41 0.42 -13.34 -6.47
C ALA A 41 1.46 -12.22 -6.68
N ALA A 42 1.93 -11.61 -5.61
CA ALA A 42 3.02 -10.64 -5.62
C ALA A 42 4.42 -11.26 -5.46
N GLY A 43 4.54 -12.56 -5.20
CA GLY A 43 5.83 -13.24 -5.00
C GLY A 43 6.35 -13.21 -3.56
N CYS A 44 5.49 -12.99 -2.58
CA CYS A 44 5.73 -13.34 -1.18
C CYS A 44 5.40 -14.83 -0.98
N THR A 45 6.02 -15.46 0.03
CA THR A 45 5.79 -16.89 0.34
C THR A 45 4.45 -17.14 1.01
N ASP A 46 3.96 -16.15 1.74
CA ASP A 46 2.75 -16.19 2.56
C ASP A 46 2.39 -14.75 2.99
N GLN A 47 1.25 -14.60 3.65
CA GLN A 47 0.80 -13.31 4.18
C GLN A 47 1.75 -12.72 5.24
N ALA A 48 2.39 -13.54 6.07
CA ALA A 48 3.30 -13.05 7.12
C ALA A 48 4.58 -12.46 6.52
N HIS A 49 5.06 -13.01 5.39
CA HIS A 49 6.14 -12.43 4.59
C HIS A 49 5.75 -11.03 4.10
N LEU A 50 4.58 -10.89 3.48
CA LEU A 50 4.09 -9.57 3.05
C LEU A 50 3.95 -8.60 4.24
N ALA A 51 3.44 -9.06 5.38
CA ALA A 51 3.30 -8.25 6.58
C ALA A 51 4.65 -7.75 7.12
N ARG A 52 5.71 -8.58 7.05
CA ARG A 52 7.08 -8.16 7.38
C ARG A 52 7.60 -7.10 6.41
N GLU A 53 7.40 -7.27 5.11
CA GLU A 53 7.79 -6.24 4.13
C GLU A 53 7.06 -4.92 4.36
N MET A 54 5.77 -4.95 4.67
CA MET A 54 4.99 -3.76 4.98
C MET A 54 5.55 -3.00 6.19
N ARG A 55 5.90 -3.71 7.27
CA ARG A 55 6.51 -3.08 8.45
C ARG A 55 7.90 -2.52 8.15
N ASP A 56 8.74 -3.30 7.49
CA ASP A 56 10.13 -2.91 7.21
C ASP A 56 10.23 -1.72 6.24
N LEU A 57 9.32 -1.63 5.26
CA LEU A 57 9.39 -0.63 4.19
C LEU A 57 8.46 0.57 4.41
N ALA A 58 7.29 0.36 5.01
CA ALA A 58 6.27 1.40 5.18
C ALA A 58 6.00 1.75 6.65
N GLY A 59 6.64 1.07 7.61
CA GLY A 59 6.54 1.38 9.04
C GLY A 59 5.17 1.10 9.66
N THR A 60 4.25 0.44 8.95
CA THR A 60 2.88 0.18 9.41
C THR A 60 2.39 -1.20 8.99
N THR A 61 1.12 -1.53 9.27
CA THR A 61 0.47 -2.78 8.85
C THR A 61 -0.41 -2.57 7.63
N LEU A 62 -0.75 -3.65 6.91
CA LEU A 62 -1.68 -3.59 5.77
C LEU A 62 -3.03 -3.01 6.20
N GLY A 63 -3.61 -3.51 7.30
CA GLY A 63 -4.91 -3.05 7.80
C GLY A 63 -4.90 -1.56 8.13
N ALA A 64 -3.87 -1.07 8.84
CA ALA A 64 -3.74 0.35 9.17
C ALA A 64 -3.55 1.21 7.91
N TYR A 65 -2.76 0.74 6.94
CA TYR A 65 -2.55 1.45 5.67
C TYR A 65 -3.84 1.61 4.85
N PHE A 66 -4.66 0.56 4.76
CA PHE A 66 -5.92 0.62 4.04
C PHE A 66 -7.01 1.38 4.79
N ALA A 67 -7.09 1.24 6.11
CA ALA A 67 -8.00 2.03 6.94
C ALA A 67 -7.70 3.54 6.84
N ALA A 68 -6.42 3.92 6.78
CA ALA A 68 -6.03 5.32 6.56
C ALA A 68 -6.44 5.83 5.17
N GLY A 69 -6.35 4.98 4.14
CA GLY A 69 -6.80 5.32 2.79
C GLY A 69 -8.32 5.51 2.68
N GLU A 70 -9.10 4.66 3.36
CA GLU A 70 -10.56 4.81 3.43
C GLU A 70 -10.96 6.07 4.22
N ALA A 71 -10.29 6.35 5.33
CA ALA A 71 -10.54 7.56 6.11
C ALA A 71 -10.24 8.84 5.31
N ALA A 72 -9.17 8.84 4.51
CA ALA A 72 -8.88 9.95 3.60
C ALA A 72 -9.97 10.13 2.52
N ALA A 73 -10.46 9.03 1.93
CA ALA A 73 -11.52 9.07 0.93
C ALA A 73 -12.86 9.60 1.49
N ASN A 74 -13.19 9.28 2.74
CA ASN A 74 -14.40 9.79 3.39
C ASN A 74 -14.34 11.29 3.73
N ASN A 75 -13.15 11.88 3.82
CA ASN A 75 -12.99 13.32 4.10
C ASN A 75 -13.13 14.21 2.85
N ASP A 76 -13.06 13.64 1.65
CA ASP A 76 -13.09 14.37 0.38
C ASP A 76 -14.51 14.60 -0.19
N THR A 77 -15.57 14.41 0.61
CA THR A 77 -16.95 14.68 0.17
C THR A 77 -17.47 16.02 0.72
N PRO A 78 -17.29 17.16 0.02
CA PRO A 78 -18.01 18.39 0.37
C PRO A 78 -19.44 18.32 -0.20
N HIS A 79 -20.46 18.35 0.66
CA HIS A 79 -21.85 18.55 0.24
C HIS A 79 -22.70 19.19 1.37
N PRO A 80 -23.64 20.10 1.07
CA PRO A 80 -23.55 21.31 0.26
C PRO A 80 -23.68 22.58 1.13
N SER A 81 -23.47 23.74 0.52
CA SER A 81 -23.80 25.06 1.04
C SER A 81 -25.20 25.10 1.65
N GLY A 82 -25.28 25.51 2.92
CA GLY A 82 -26.54 25.72 3.62
C GLY A 82 -27.31 26.91 3.05
N SER A 83 -28.64 26.79 3.04
CA SER A 83 -29.55 27.92 3.20
C SER A 83 -30.95 27.39 3.54
N SER A 84 -31.17 27.15 4.82
CA SER A 84 -32.51 27.17 5.40
C SER A 84 -32.43 27.82 6.78
N THR A 85 -32.54 29.14 6.80
CA THR A 85 -32.99 29.86 7.99
C THR A 85 -34.06 30.87 7.58
N THR A 86 -35.25 30.50 8.05
CA THR A 86 -36.53 31.19 8.19
C THR A 86 -36.47 32.65 8.62
N ALA A 87 -37.34 33.46 8.02
CA ALA A 87 -38.25 34.41 8.69
C ALA A 87 -39.47 34.63 7.78
#